data_AF-A0A957UG89-F1
#
_entry.id   AF-A0A957UG89-F1
#
_cell.length_a   1.000
_cell.length_b   1.000
_cell.length_c   1.000
_cell.angle_alpha   90.00
_cell.angle_beta   90.00
_cell.angle_gamma   90.00
#
_symmetry.space_group_name_H-M   'P 1'
#
loop_
_entity.id
_entity.type
_entity.pdbx_description
1 polymer ?
#
loop_
_entity_poly.entity_id
_entity_poly.type
_entity_poly.pdbx_seq_one_letter_code
_entity_poly.pdbx_strand_id
1 'polypeptide(L)'
;MRALVICDDVYHPASLTRGGLTGLGDCGYEFDWQTDPAEWSAAEMSSYPLIIFSKANNRTSSDKTPWANAEIAAAFVNYVQQGGSILFLHSGTAGYTTTPALEQLMGGAFVHHPPQCPVTVEPLAGHPLTTGSAAFTGKDEHYHMEMNDPNVEFFLHTTSEHGTQPGGWTRSEGQGRV
;
A
#
# COMPACT_ATOMS: atom_id res chain seq x y z
N MET A 1 6.22 5.43 -17.00
CA MET A 1 6.01 4.10 -16.43
C MET A 1 4.53 3.92 -16.20
N ARG A 2 3.95 2.81 -16.67
CA ARG A 2 2.53 2.50 -16.51
C ARG A 2 2.34 1.64 -15.25
N ALA A 3 1.37 1.94 -14.41
CA ALA A 3 1.08 1.21 -13.18
C ALA A 3 -0.39 0.81 -13.10
N LEU A 4 -0.65 -0.40 -12.59
CA LEU A 4 -2.01 -0.83 -12.26
C LEU A 4 -2.31 -0.43 -10.82
N VAL A 5 -3.40 0.31 -10.62
CA VAL A 5 -3.85 0.76 -9.30
C VAL A 5 -5.09 -0.01 -8.89
N ILE A 6 -4.96 -0.84 -7.86
CA ILE A 6 -6.07 -1.56 -7.23
C ILE A 6 -6.59 -0.69 -6.09
N CYS A 7 -7.82 -0.20 -6.20
CA CYS A 7 -8.39 0.75 -5.26
C CYS A 7 -9.91 0.57 -5.11
N ASP A 8 -10.56 1.56 -4.50
CA ASP A 8 -11.97 1.56 -4.10
C ASP A 8 -12.28 0.56 -2.99
N ASP A 9 -12.72 1.04 -1.84
CA ASP A 9 -13.23 0.17 -0.79
C ASP A 9 -14.38 0.84 -0.02
N VAL A 10 -14.86 0.18 1.04
CA VAL A 10 -16.01 0.66 1.83
C VAL A 10 -15.77 2.06 2.41
N TYR A 11 -14.52 2.39 2.72
CA TYR A 11 -14.17 3.63 3.41
C TYR A 11 -13.39 4.60 2.50
N HIS A 12 -12.71 4.09 1.47
CA HIS A 12 -11.83 4.85 0.59
C HIS A 12 -12.33 4.78 -0.87
N PRO A 13 -13.13 5.75 -1.34
CA PRO A 13 -13.56 5.78 -2.72
C PRO A 13 -12.36 5.99 -3.66
N ALA A 14 -12.38 5.35 -4.83
CA ALA A 14 -11.32 5.46 -5.83
C ALA A 14 -10.94 6.90 -6.22
N SER A 15 -11.87 7.86 -6.08
CA SER A 15 -11.65 9.27 -6.35
C SER A 15 -10.54 9.89 -5.50
N LEU A 16 -10.33 9.43 -4.27
CA LEU A 16 -9.24 9.89 -3.40
C LEU A 16 -7.88 9.45 -3.95
N THR A 17 -7.72 8.14 -4.21
CA THR A 17 -6.48 7.58 -4.77
C THR A 17 -6.16 8.19 -6.13
N ARG A 18 -7.19 8.38 -6.98
CA ARG A 18 -7.05 9.06 -8.28
C ARG A 18 -6.60 10.51 -8.12
N GLY A 19 -7.24 11.26 -7.22
CA GLY A 19 -6.88 12.65 -6.96
C GLY A 19 -5.43 12.83 -6.51
N GLY A 20 -4.92 11.91 -5.70
CA GLY A 20 -3.52 11.93 -5.25
C GLY A 20 -2.52 11.54 -6.34
N LEU A 21 -2.74 10.40 -7.01
CA LEU A 21 -1.74 9.83 -7.94
C LEU A 21 -1.69 10.54 -9.30
N THR A 22 -2.81 11.08 -9.80
CA THR A 22 -2.84 11.73 -11.12
C THR A 22 -1.93 12.95 -11.22
N GLY A 23 -1.57 13.59 -10.09
CA GLY A 23 -0.56 14.65 -10.04
C GLY A 23 0.85 14.21 -10.45
N LEU A 24 1.12 12.90 -10.52
CA LEU A 24 2.41 12.33 -10.94
C LEU A 24 2.52 12.15 -12.47
N GLY A 25 1.51 12.56 -13.24
CA GLY A 25 1.54 12.47 -14.71
C GLY A 25 2.73 13.20 -15.33
N ASP A 26 3.05 14.40 -14.85
CA ASP A 26 4.20 15.20 -15.31
C ASP A 26 5.56 14.56 -14.95
N CYS A 27 5.55 13.61 -14.01
CA CYS A 27 6.72 12.78 -13.67
C CYS A 27 6.82 11.51 -14.55
N GLY A 28 5.99 11.40 -15.58
CA GLY A 28 6.00 10.30 -16.54
C GLY A 28 5.29 9.04 -16.05
N TYR A 29 4.37 9.14 -15.08
CA TYR A 29 3.53 8.03 -14.65
C TYR A 29 2.17 8.01 -15.35
N GLU A 30 1.74 6.82 -15.73
CA GLU A 30 0.40 6.55 -16.27
C GLU A 30 -0.26 5.48 -15.41
N PHE A 31 -1.57 5.59 -15.19
CA PHE A 31 -2.29 4.74 -14.25
C PHE A 31 -3.52 4.12 -14.91
N ASP A 32 -3.63 2.80 -14.81
CA ASP A 32 -4.89 2.08 -15.03
C ASP A 32 -5.52 1.75 -13.69
N TRP A 33 -6.85 1.74 -13.66
CA TRP A 33 -7.60 1.70 -12.42
C TRP A 33 -8.48 0.46 -12.39
N GLN A 34 -8.28 -0.35 -11.37
CA GLN A 34 -9.10 -1.51 -11.10
C GLN A 34 -9.81 -1.32 -9.76
N THR A 35 -11.12 -1.10 -9.82
CA THR A 35 -11.94 -0.78 -8.63
C THR A 35 -12.72 -1.99 -8.12
N ASP A 36 -13.13 -2.90 -9.01
CA ASP A 36 -13.71 -4.19 -8.64
C ASP A 36 -12.68 -5.31 -8.81
N PRO A 37 -12.32 -6.04 -7.75
CA PRO A 37 -11.40 -7.18 -7.85
C PRO A 37 -11.99 -8.36 -8.64
N ALA A 38 -13.29 -8.36 -8.98
CA ALA A 38 -13.87 -9.34 -9.89
C ALA A 38 -13.32 -9.24 -11.32
N GLU A 39 -12.78 -8.07 -11.69
CA GLU A 39 -12.12 -7.84 -12.98
C GLU A 39 -10.63 -8.16 -12.92
N TRP A 40 -10.09 -8.47 -11.72
CA TRP A 40 -8.68 -8.76 -11.53
C TRP A 40 -8.26 -10.06 -12.22
N SER A 41 -7.07 -10.05 -12.81
CA SER A 41 -6.39 -11.29 -13.18
C SER A 41 -4.88 -11.21 -12.94
N ALA A 42 -4.27 -12.33 -12.55
CA ALA A 42 -2.82 -12.43 -12.41
C ALA A 42 -2.07 -12.13 -13.72
N ALA A 43 -2.66 -12.50 -14.86
CA ALA A 43 -2.09 -12.28 -16.18
C ALA A 43 -2.02 -10.79 -16.54
N GLU A 44 -3.11 -10.05 -16.30
CA GLU A 44 -3.13 -8.60 -16.49
C GLU A 44 -2.16 -7.92 -15.54
N MET A 45 -2.23 -8.23 -14.23
CA MET A 45 -1.32 -7.67 -13.22
C MET A 45 0.15 -7.83 -13.61
N SER A 46 0.54 -9.02 -14.10
CA SER A 46 1.93 -9.31 -14.49
C SER A 46 2.41 -8.56 -15.73
N SER A 47 1.51 -7.89 -16.47
CA SER A 47 1.89 -7.04 -17.60
C SER A 47 2.36 -5.63 -17.18
N TYR A 48 2.19 -5.27 -15.91
CA TYR A 48 2.59 -3.97 -15.38
C TYR A 48 3.93 -4.07 -14.64
N PRO A 49 4.82 -3.06 -14.80
CA PRO A 49 6.06 -2.98 -14.02
C PRO A 49 5.85 -2.56 -12.56
N LEU A 50 4.69 -1.96 -12.24
CA LEU A 50 4.35 -1.47 -10.91
C LEU A 50 2.86 -1.72 -10.63
N ILE A 51 2.59 -2.28 -9.45
CA ILE A 51 1.25 -2.35 -8.86
C ILE A 51 1.18 -1.38 -7.70
N ILE A 52 0.13 -0.56 -7.66
CA ILE A 52 -0.20 0.25 -6.49
C ILE A 52 -1.45 -0.36 -5.86
N PHE A 53 -1.29 -0.83 -4.63
CA PHE A 53 -2.31 -1.55 -3.89
C PHE A 53 -2.85 -0.64 -2.79
N SER A 54 -4.02 -0.03 -3.03
CA SER A 54 -4.67 0.95 -2.15
C SER A 54 -6.13 0.56 -1.90
N LYS A 55 -6.33 -0.67 -1.41
CA LYS A 55 -7.64 -1.29 -1.23
C LYS A 55 -7.67 -2.15 0.03
N ALA A 56 -8.62 -1.91 0.93
CA ALA A 56 -8.88 -2.80 2.06
C ALA A 56 -9.43 -4.17 1.61
N ASN A 57 -9.37 -5.19 2.47
CA ASN A 57 -9.85 -6.52 2.14
C ASN A 57 -11.39 -6.65 2.15
N ASN A 58 -12.05 -5.86 1.31
CA ASN A 58 -13.45 -5.96 0.95
C ASN A 58 -13.59 -5.83 -0.58
N ARG A 59 -14.63 -6.43 -1.14
CA ARG A 59 -14.80 -6.47 -2.59
C ARG A 59 -15.09 -5.10 -3.20
N THR A 60 -16.11 -4.39 -2.72
CA THR A 60 -16.51 -3.09 -3.27
C THR A 60 -16.91 -2.12 -2.15
N SER A 61 -17.27 -0.89 -2.50
CA SER A 61 -17.82 0.10 -1.56
C SER A 61 -19.12 -0.33 -0.86
N SER A 62 -19.83 -1.31 -1.41
CA SER A 62 -21.10 -1.83 -0.86
C SER A 62 -21.05 -3.30 -0.46
N ASP A 63 -20.04 -4.05 -0.93
CA ASP A 63 -19.83 -5.46 -0.61
C ASP A 63 -18.60 -5.62 0.29
N LYS A 64 -18.87 -5.96 1.56
CA LYS A 64 -17.85 -6.17 2.60
C LYS A 64 -17.20 -7.55 2.57
N THR A 65 -17.57 -8.42 1.64
CA THR A 65 -16.94 -9.74 1.53
C THR A 65 -15.45 -9.59 1.22
N PRO A 66 -14.56 -10.34 1.88
CA PRO A 66 -13.14 -10.36 1.54
C PRO A 66 -12.94 -10.75 0.08
N TRP A 67 -12.10 -10.00 -0.63
CA TRP A 67 -11.77 -10.30 -2.02
C TRP A 67 -10.48 -11.12 -2.12
N ALA A 68 -9.54 -10.92 -1.19
CA ALA A 68 -8.31 -11.68 -1.16
C ALA A 68 -8.55 -13.08 -0.58
N ASN A 69 -7.88 -14.04 -1.18
CA ASN A 69 -7.82 -15.43 -0.74
C ASN A 69 -6.40 -15.96 -0.99
N ALA A 70 -6.15 -17.24 -0.66
CA ALA A 70 -4.83 -17.84 -0.79
C ALA A 70 -4.30 -17.85 -2.24
N GLU A 71 -5.15 -18.02 -3.24
CA GLU A 71 -4.77 -18.03 -4.66
C GLU A 71 -4.34 -16.63 -5.12
N ILE A 72 -5.14 -15.62 -4.81
CA ILE A 72 -4.85 -14.22 -5.12
C ILE A 72 -3.56 -13.78 -4.40
N ALA A 73 -3.43 -14.12 -3.12
CA ALA A 73 -2.22 -13.82 -2.35
C ALA A 73 -0.96 -14.44 -2.98
N ALA A 74 -1.04 -15.71 -3.38
CA ALA A 74 0.06 -16.39 -4.06
C ALA A 74 0.42 -15.71 -5.40
N ALA A 75 -0.56 -15.18 -6.13
CA ALA A 75 -0.29 -14.45 -7.36
C ALA A 75 0.49 -13.15 -7.13
N PHE A 76 0.14 -12.36 -6.10
CA PHE A 76 0.90 -11.16 -5.73
C PHE A 76 2.33 -11.51 -5.30
N VAL A 77 2.48 -12.53 -4.46
CA VAL A 77 3.82 -13.01 -4.03
C VAL A 77 4.64 -13.43 -5.25
N ASN A 78 4.07 -14.25 -6.14
CA ASN A 78 4.74 -14.72 -7.35
C ASN A 78 5.14 -13.56 -8.29
N TYR A 79 4.27 -12.56 -8.44
CA TYR A 79 4.56 -11.37 -9.24
C TYR A 79 5.79 -10.62 -8.70
N VAL A 80 5.86 -10.39 -7.40
CA VAL A 80 7.03 -9.73 -6.80
C VAL A 80 8.26 -10.64 -6.89
N GLN A 81 8.15 -11.92 -6.56
CA GLN A 81 9.28 -12.86 -6.66
C GLN A 81 9.91 -12.92 -8.06
N GLN A 82 9.11 -12.70 -9.11
CA GLN A 82 9.55 -12.66 -10.51
C GLN A 82 10.10 -11.30 -10.97
N GLY A 83 10.26 -10.33 -10.08
CA GLY A 83 10.84 -9.01 -10.38
C GLY A 83 9.82 -7.87 -10.46
N GLY A 84 8.54 -8.16 -10.21
CA GLY A 84 7.49 -7.16 -10.08
C GLY A 84 7.75 -6.18 -8.94
N SER A 85 7.28 -4.95 -9.08
CA SER A 85 7.27 -3.97 -8.00
C SER A 85 5.84 -3.72 -7.52
N ILE A 86 5.63 -3.65 -6.22
CA ILE A 86 4.35 -3.32 -5.61
C ILE A 86 4.54 -2.22 -4.56
N LEU A 87 3.58 -1.31 -4.46
CA LEU A 87 3.47 -0.32 -3.40
C LEU A 87 2.14 -0.54 -2.67
N PHE A 88 2.21 -0.89 -1.39
CA PHE A 88 1.02 -0.89 -0.52
C PHE A 88 0.79 0.51 0.04
N LEU A 89 -0.41 1.03 -0.12
CA LEU A 89 -0.76 2.40 0.25
C LEU A 89 -2.01 2.43 1.12
N HIS A 90 -1.87 2.94 2.35
CA HIS A 90 -2.96 3.17 3.31
C HIS A 90 -3.82 1.91 3.51
N SER A 91 -5.07 1.93 3.04
CA SER A 91 -6.03 0.83 3.14
C SER A 91 -5.56 -0.47 2.48
N GLY A 92 -4.55 -0.41 1.60
CA GLY A 92 -3.86 -1.58 1.06
C GLY A 92 -3.24 -2.50 2.11
N THR A 93 -3.09 -2.04 3.35
CA THR A 93 -2.59 -2.83 4.48
C THR A 93 -3.70 -3.34 5.43
N ALA A 94 -4.96 -2.98 5.18
CA ALA A 94 -6.06 -3.18 6.12
C ALA A 94 -6.95 -4.40 5.78
N GLY A 95 -7.19 -5.26 6.78
CA GLY A 95 -8.12 -6.39 6.69
C GLY A 95 -7.51 -7.69 6.15
N TYR A 96 -6.18 -7.81 6.10
CA TYR A 96 -5.49 -8.97 5.53
C TYR A 96 -5.03 -10.02 6.57
N THR A 97 -5.44 -9.91 7.83
CA THR A 97 -5.06 -10.81 8.95
C THR A 97 -5.41 -12.28 8.75
N THR A 98 -6.34 -12.59 7.84
CA THR A 98 -6.70 -13.96 7.45
C THR A 98 -6.03 -14.38 6.14
N THR A 99 -5.06 -13.62 5.64
CA THR A 99 -4.32 -13.87 4.39
C THR A 99 -2.81 -13.69 4.64
N PRO A 100 -2.18 -14.63 5.38
CA PRO A 100 -0.82 -14.45 5.90
C PRO A 100 0.25 -14.20 4.81
N ALA A 101 0.07 -14.77 3.61
CA ALA A 101 1.00 -14.56 2.50
C ALA A 101 1.01 -13.10 2.00
N LEU A 102 -0.12 -12.40 2.02
CA LEU A 102 -0.15 -10.97 1.68
C LEU A 102 0.44 -10.13 2.80
N GLU A 103 0.12 -10.42 4.06
CA GLU A 103 0.70 -9.69 5.19
C GLU A 103 2.23 -9.84 5.27
N GLN A 104 2.73 -11.05 5.01
CA GLN A 104 4.16 -11.30 4.94
C GLN A 104 4.80 -10.56 3.76
N LEU A 105 4.12 -10.51 2.61
CA LEU A 105 4.59 -9.74 1.47
C LEU A 105 4.71 -8.24 1.80
N MET A 106 3.72 -7.68 2.51
CA MET A 106 3.70 -6.29 2.96
C MET A 106 4.82 -5.96 3.97
N GLY A 107 5.20 -6.91 4.84
CA GLY A 107 6.19 -6.70 5.91
C GLY A 107 5.66 -5.95 7.14
N GLY A 108 4.40 -5.52 7.10
CA GLY A 108 3.68 -4.91 8.22
C GLY A 108 2.17 -4.96 7.97
N ALA A 109 1.40 -5.01 9.05
CA ALA A 109 -0.06 -5.12 9.03
C ALA A 109 -0.72 -3.99 9.81
N PHE A 110 -1.82 -3.46 9.27
CA PHE A 110 -2.65 -2.50 9.98
C PHE A 110 -3.37 -3.16 11.15
N VAL A 111 -3.26 -2.55 12.34
CA VAL A 111 -3.97 -2.99 13.53
C VAL A 111 -5.23 -2.16 13.76
N HIS A 112 -5.06 -0.84 13.88
CA HIS A 112 -6.13 0.12 14.12
C HIS A 112 -5.65 1.56 13.88
N HIS A 113 -6.56 2.52 13.94
CA HIS A 113 -6.25 3.95 14.02
C HIS A 113 -7.20 4.66 14.98
N PRO A 114 -6.80 5.79 15.58
CA PRO A 114 -7.69 6.70 16.30
C PRO A 114 -8.52 7.54 15.31
N PRO A 115 -9.48 8.36 15.78
CA PRO A 115 -10.08 9.40 14.93
C PRO A 115 -9.01 10.27 14.26
N GLN A 116 -9.36 10.86 13.12
CA GLN A 116 -8.43 11.70 12.36
C GLN A 116 -7.85 12.84 13.22
N CYS A 117 -6.53 12.95 13.22
CA CYS A 117 -5.76 13.91 14.00
C CYS A 117 -4.62 14.50 13.15
N PRO A 118 -3.91 15.54 13.62
CA PRO A 118 -2.67 15.96 13.00
C PRO A 118 -1.61 14.85 13.08
N VAL A 119 -1.10 14.42 11.94
CA VAL A 119 -0.04 13.42 11.79
C VAL A 119 1.13 14.07 11.08
N THR A 120 2.29 14.08 11.73
CA THR A 120 3.55 14.51 11.14
C THR A 120 4.23 13.32 10.48
N VAL A 121 4.46 13.41 9.17
CA VAL A 121 5.28 12.47 8.40
C VAL A 121 6.70 12.99 8.38
N GLU A 122 7.63 12.21 8.90
CA GLU A 122 9.04 12.57 9.04
C GLU A 122 9.92 11.59 8.24
N PRO A 123 10.67 12.09 7.23
CA PRO A 123 11.61 11.26 6.50
C PRO A 123 12.82 10.87 7.34
N LEU A 124 13.20 9.59 7.29
CA LEU A 124 14.43 9.14 7.95
C LEU A 124 15.65 9.55 7.11
N ALA A 125 16.62 10.16 7.79
CA ALA A 125 17.82 10.68 7.16
C ALA A 125 18.67 9.54 6.56
N GLY A 126 19.17 9.75 5.34
CA GLY A 126 20.08 8.84 4.66
C GLY A 126 19.42 7.80 3.75
N HIS A 127 18.09 7.68 3.75
CA HIS A 127 17.38 6.78 2.84
C HIS A 127 17.24 7.39 1.43
N PRO A 128 17.53 6.67 0.33
CA PRO A 128 17.43 7.23 -1.02
C PRO A 128 16.04 7.78 -1.36
N LEU A 129 14.96 7.10 -0.93
CA LEU A 129 13.57 7.53 -1.17
C LEU A 129 13.17 8.83 -0.46
N THR A 130 13.96 9.30 0.50
CA THR A 130 13.69 10.54 1.24
C THR A 130 14.56 11.71 0.81
N THR A 131 15.41 11.51 -0.21
CA THR A 131 16.29 12.56 -0.72
C THR A 131 15.49 13.74 -1.25
N GLY A 132 15.67 14.91 -0.65
CA GLY A 132 14.96 16.14 -1.02
C GLY A 132 13.57 16.30 -0.39
N SER A 133 13.11 15.33 0.40
CA SER A 133 11.86 15.42 1.14
C SER A 133 12.04 16.18 2.45
N ALA A 134 11.03 16.97 2.83
CA ALA A 134 10.94 17.61 4.13
C ALA A 134 9.78 17.02 4.93
N ALA A 135 9.87 17.06 6.25
CA ALA A 135 8.76 16.68 7.11
C ALA A 135 7.55 17.61 6.89
N PHE A 136 6.35 17.06 7.00
CA PHE A 136 5.11 17.81 6.89
C PHE A 136 4.05 17.24 7.84
N THR A 137 3.06 18.06 8.20
CA THR A 137 1.93 17.64 9.03
C THR A 137 0.63 17.75 8.24
N GLY A 138 -0.13 16.66 8.19
CA GLY A 138 -1.46 16.60 7.58
C GLY A 138 -2.51 16.17 8.60
N LYS A 139 -3.79 16.35 8.27
CA LYS A 139 -4.88 15.71 9.03
C LYS A 139 -5.11 14.32 8.44
N ASP A 140 -4.94 13.28 9.25
CA ASP A 140 -4.99 11.89 8.77
C ASP A 140 -5.42 10.90 9.88
N GLU A 141 -5.70 9.66 9.48
CA GLU A 141 -5.84 8.51 10.37
C GLU A 141 -4.45 7.99 10.74
N HIS A 142 -4.00 8.18 11.98
CA HIS A 142 -2.67 7.70 12.40
C HIS A 142 -2.68 6.17 12.56
N TYR A 143 -2.23 5.45 11.53
CA TYR A 143 -2.23 3.99 11.52
C TYR A 143 -1.23 3.42 12.52
N HIS A 144 -1.72 2.54 13.40
CA HIS A 144 -0.88 1.70 14.25
C HIS A 144 -0.58 0.39 13.53
N MET A 145 0.71 0.11 13.36
CA MET A 145 1.20 -0.98 12.53
C MET A 145 1.87 -2.05 13.39
N GLU A 146 1.60 -3.32 13.07
CA GLU A 146 2.36 -4.45 13.57
C GLU A 146 3.37 -4.87 12.51
N MET A 147 4.66 -4.81 12.85
CA MET A 147 5.74 -5.18 11.93
C MET A 147 6.05 -6.66 12.09
N ASN A 148 5.90 -7.42 11.01
CA ASN A 148 6.03 -8.88 11.03
C ASN A 148 7.32 -9.39 10.36
N ASP A 149 8.04 -8.53 9.62
CA ASP A 149 9.31 -8.86 8.99
C ASP A 149 10.46 -8.03 9.61
N PRO A 150 11.44 -8.68 10.27
CA PRO A 150 12.59 -7.98 10.84
C PRO A 150 13.55 -7.38 9.80
N ASN A 151 13.37 -7.69 8.51
CA ASN A 151 14.24 -7.22 7.41
C ASN A 151 13.67 -6.03 6.65
N VAL A 152 12.57 -5.43 7.10
CA VAL A 152 12.09 -4.18 6.52
C VAL A 152 13.09 -3.06 6.79
N GLU A 153 13.25 -2.19 5.80
CA GLU A 153 14.02 -0.95 5.95
C GLU A 153 13.03 0.22 6.07
N PHE A 154 12.97 0.84 7.24
CA PHE A 154 12.12 2.01 7.46
C PHE A 154 12.71 3.24 6.77
N PHE A 155 11.85 4.02 6.10
CA PHE A 155 12.25 5.29 5.50
C PHE A 155 11.34 6.47 5.92
N LEU A 156 10.19 6.22 6.53
CA LEU A 156 9.36 7.26 7.15
C LEU A 156 8.93 6.84 8.56
N HIS A 157 8.87 7.82 9.46
CA HIS A 157 8.08 7.72 10.68
C HIS A 157 6.86 8.64 10.59
N THR A 158 5.79 8.25 11.24
CA THR A 158 4.62 9.10 11.49
C THR A 158 4.48 9.33 12.98
N THR A 159 4.12 10.56 13.37
CA THR A 159 3.91 10.92 14.79
C THR A 159 2.65 11.76 14.95
N SER A 160 1.86 11.45 15.97
CA SER A 160 0.71 12.24 16.41
C SER A 160 0.66 12.28 17.95
N GLU A 161 -0.43 12.78 18.53
CA GLU A 161 -0.68 12.67 19.98
C GLU A 161 -0.77 11.22 20.48
N HIS A 162 -0.93 10.25 19.57
CA HIS A 162 -1.04 8.82 19.86
C HIS A 162 0.31 8.08 19.78
N GLY A 163 1.42 8.82 19.66
CA GLY A 163 2.79 8.27 19.64
C GLY A 163 3.41 8.28 18.24
N THR A 164 4.43 7.45 18.06
CA THR A 164 5.19 7.32 16.80
C THR A 164 5.00 5.91 16.23
N GLN A 165 4.79 5.82 14.92
CA GLN A 165 4.60 4.57 14.18
C GLN A 165 5.47 4.55 12.92
N PRO A 166 5.82 3.37 12.39
CA PRO A 166 6.33 3.26 11.03
C PRO A 166 5.36 3.91 10.04
N GLY A 167 5.84 4.87 9.25
CA GLY A 167 5.05 5.57 8.23
C GLY A 167 5.34 5.11 6.80
N GLY A 168 6.41 4.34 6.61
CA GLY A 168 6.87 3.87 5.31
C GLY A 168 8.12 3.02 5.47
N TRP A 169 8.10 1.87 4.80
CA TRP A 169 9.18 0.90 4.81
C TRP A 169 9.28 0.22 3.45
N THR A 170 10.46 -0.32 3.14
CA THR A 170 10.70 -1.15 1.96
C THR A 170 11.13 -2.54 2.37
N ARG A 171 10.87 -3.53 1.51
CA ARG A 171 11.50 -4.86 1.58
C ARG A 171 11.65 -5.46 0.19
N SER A 172 12.36 -6.57 0.11
CA SER A 172 12.52 -7.35 -1.11
C SER A 172 11.92 -8.74 -0.96
N GLU A 173 11.36 -9.25 -2.04
CA GLU A 173 10.86 -10.61 -2.12
C GLU A 173 11.31 -11.21 -3.46
N GLY A 174 12.13 -12.26 -3.42
CA GLY A 174 12.78 -12.80 -4.61
C GLY A 174 13.56 -11.74 -5.39
N GLN A 175 13.18 -11.49 -6.65
CA GLN A 175 13.81 -10.49 -7.51
C GLN A 175 13.09 -9.12 -7.49
N GLY A 176 11.97 -9.01 -6.79
CA GLY A 176 11.13 -7.82 -6.79
C GLY A 176 11.28 -6.95 -5.56
N ARG A 177 10.48 -5.89 -5.53
CA ARG A 177 10.50 -4.85 -4.51
C ARG A 177 9.09 -4.59 -3.98
N VAL A 178 9.02 -4.35 -2.68
CA VAL A 178 7.83 -3.94 -1.93
C VAL A 178 8.13 -2.63 -1.23
#